data_AF-A0A1Q7UG33-F1
#
_entry.id   AF-A0A1Q7UG33-F1
#
_cell.length_a   1.000
_cell.length_b   1.000
_cell.length_c   1.000
_cell.angle_alpha   90.00
_cell.angle_beta   90.00
_cell.angle_gamma   90.00
#
_symmetry.space_group_name_H-M   'P 1'
#
loop_
_entity.id
_entity.type
_entity.pdbx_description
1 polymer ?
#
loop_
_entity_poly.entity_id
_entity_poly.type
_entity_poly.pdbx_seq_one_letter_code
_entity_poly.pdbx_strand_id
1 'polypeptide(L)' 'MNPAKTQKLAYPICTFTYVIIPKQTAKAAELKKFVKWALTKGQASGPKLLFQPIPKVVLRASLKTTALIHS' A
#
# COMPACT_ATOMS: atom_id res chain seq x y z
N MET A 1 -8.68 18.24 -16.83
CA MET A 1 -7.68 17.70 -15.88
C MET A 1 -6.44 17.34 -16.68
N ASN A 2 -5.34 18.07 -16.51
CA ASN A 2 -4.10 17.81 -17.27
C ASN A 2 -3.19 16.89 -16.45
N PRO A 3 -2.61 15.84 -17.04
CA PRO A 3 -1.64 15.01 -16.33
C PRO A 3 -0.39 15.82 -15.98
N ALA A 4 0.45 15.28 -15.09
CA ALA A 4 1.71 15.90 -14.74
C ALA A 4 2.54 16.21 -16.01
N LYS A 5 3.22 17.37 -16.04
CA LYS A 5 4.01 17.82 -17.21
C LYS A 5 5.02 16.76 -17.69
N THR A 6 5.52 15.95 -16.76
CA THR A 6 6.48 14.88 -16.98
C THR A 6 5.86 13.59 -17.52
N GLN A 7 4.54 13.42 -17.47
CA GLN A 7 3.81 12.19 -17.81
C GLN A 7 2.60 12.51 -18.70
N LYS A 8 2.87 13.02 -19.90
CA LYS A 8 1.85 13.54 -20.84
C LYS A 8 0.75 12.54 -21.23
N LEU A 9 1.02 11.24 -21.14
CA LEU A 9 0.09 10.16 -21.50
C LEU A 9 -0.60 9.52 -20.27
N ALA A 10 -0.30 9.97 -19.05
CA ALA A 10 -0.88 9.37 -17.86
C ALA A 10 -2.37 9.73 -17.73
N TYR A 11 -3.16 8.77 -17.25
CA TYR A 11 -4.54 9.02 -16.86
C TYR A 11 -4.57 9.98 -15.66
N PRO A 12 -5.33 11.08 -15.69
CA PRO A 12 -5.20 12.15 -14.70
C PRO A 12 -5.88 11.85 -13.35
N ILE A 13 -6.70 10.79 -13.27
CA ILE A 13 -7.41 10.41 -12.03
C ILE A 13 -6.85 9.08 -11.54
N CYS A 14 -5.91 9.13 -10.61
CA CYS A 14 -5.37 7.96 -9.94
C CYS A 14 -5.12 8.26 -8.47
N THR A 15 -5.24 7.25 -7.60
CA THR A 15 -4.99 7.40 -6.17
C THR A 15 -4.44 6.11 -5.58
N PHE A 16 -3.89 6.20 -4.37
CA PHE A 16 -3.62 5.04 -3.53
C PHE A 16 -4.87 4.63 -2.76
N THR A 17 -5.01 3.34 -2.50
CA THR A 17 -5.94 2.84 -1.49
C THR A 17 -5.21 2.76 -0.16
N TYR A 18 -5.85 3.23 0.90
CA TYR A 18 -5.27 3.29 2.24
C TYR A 18 -5.94 2.29 3.17
N VAL A 19 -5.14 1.73 4.08
CA VAL A 19 -5.63 0.91 5.19
C VAL A 19 -5.30 1.65 6.48
N ILE A 20 -6.31 1.97 7.26
CA ILE A 20 -6.17 2.63 8.57
C ILE A 20 -6.03 1.53 9.62
N ILE A 21 -4.97 1.60 10.43
CA ILE A 21 -4.58 0.53 11.35
C ILE A 21 -4.33 1.13 12.74
N PRO A 22 -4.85 0.53 13.84
CA PRO A 22 -4.52 0.97 15.18
C PRO A 22 -3.03 0.73 15.48
N LYS A 23 -2.38 1.71 16.11
CA LYS A 23 -0.97 1.57 16.53
C LYS A 23 -0.80 0.56 17.67
N GLN A 24 -1.81 0.42 18.53
CA GLN A 24 -1.78 -0.48 19.67
C GLN A 24 -2.92 -1.51 19.59
N THR A 25 -2.60 -2.80 19.70
CA THR A 25 -3.58 -3.88 19.73
C THR A 25 -2.98 -5.19 20.26
N ALA A 26 -3.75 -5.94 21.04
CA ALA A 26 -3.39 -7.28 21.48
C ALA A 26 -3.10 -8.28 20.34
N LYS A 27 -3.47 -7.95 19.09
CA LYS A 27 -3.24 -8.76 17.87
C LYS A 27 -2.14 -8.20 16.97
N ALA A 28 -1.20 -7.43 17.53
CA ALA A 28 -0.17 -6.72 16.78
C ALA A 28 0.68 -7.66 15.90
N ALA A 29 1.00 -8.87 16.38
CA ALA A 29 1.83 -9.81 15.65
C ALA A 29 1.13 -10.34 14.38
N GLU A 30 -0.13 -10.77 14.50
CA GLU A 30 -0.94 -11.25 13.39
C GLU A 30 -1.23 -10.13 12.39
N LEU A 31 -1.53 -8.94 12.89
CA LEU A 31 -1.80 -7.77 12.07
C LEU A 31 -0.59 -7.36 11.24
N LYS A 32 0.61 -7.33 11.84
CA LYS A 32 1.87 -7.11 11.11
C LYS A 32 2.10 -8.15 10.01
N LYS A 33 1.85 -9.42 10.30
CA LYS A 33 2.01 -10.51 9.31
C LYS A 33 1.06 -10.31 8.14
N PHE A 34 -0.22 -10.03 8.41
CA PHE A 34 -1.23 -9.80 7.39
C PHE A 34 -0.90 -8.58 6.51
N VAL A 35 -0.57 -7.45 7.12
CA VAL A 35 -0.24 -6.21 6.39
C VAL A 35 1.02 -6.40 5.54
N LYS A 36 2.06 -7.05 6.07
CA LYS A 36 3.26 -7.38 5.31
C LYS A 36 2.97 -8.29 4.12
N TRP A 37 2.09 -9.28 4.29
CA TRP A 37 1.64 -10.12 3.18
C TRP A 37 0.88 -9.31 2.12
N ALA A 38 -0.06 -8.46 2.52
CA ALA A 38 -0.87 -7.64 1.62
C ALA A 38 -0.01 -6.67 0.79
N LEU A 39 1.03 -6.08 1.39
CA LEU A 39 2.00 -5.20 0.73
C LEU A 39 2.97 -5.94 -0.22
N THR A 40 3.07 -7.27 -0.11
CA THR A 40 4.01 -8.09 -0.90
C THR A 40 3.27 -9.10 -1.76
N LYS A 41 3.13 -10.35 -1.29
CA LYS A 41 2.53 -11.46 -2.05
C LYS A 41 1.07 -11.18 -2.43
N GLY A 42 0.32 -10.48 -1.58
CA GLY A 42 -1.09 -10.14 -1.83
C GLY A 42 -1.30 -9.22 -3.04
N GLN A 43 -0.28 -8.48 -3.47
CA GLN A 43 -0.36 -7.61 -4.66
C GLN A 43 -0.60 -8.39 -5.96
N ALA A 44 -0.31 -9.69 -5.99
CA ALA A 44 -0.59 -10.55 -7.16
C ALA A 44 -2.08 -10.62 -7.51
N SER A 45 -2.98 -10.35 -6.54
CA SER A 45 -4.42 -10.30 -6.76
C SER A 45 -4.89 -8.95 -7.34
N GLY A 46 -4.08 -7.90 -7.26
CA GLY A 46 -4.42 -6.53 -7.64
C GLY A 46 -4.77 -6.34 -9.12
N PRO A 47 -3.98 -6.85 -10.08
CA PRO A 47 -4.22 -6.62 -11.51
C PRO A 47 -5.58 -7.12 -12.01
N LYS A 48 -6.09 -8.22 -11.47
CA LYS A 48 -7.45 -8.73 -11.79
C LYS A 48 -8.56 -7.78 -11.36
N LEU A 49 -8.28 -6.92 -10.39
CA LEU A 49 -9.15 -5.86 -9.88
C LEU A 49 -8.76 -4.48 -10.44
N LEU A 50 -7.94 -4.43 -11.49
CA LEU A 50 -7.44 -3.21 -12.14
C LEU A 50 -6.55 -2.32 -11.25
N PHE A 51 -6.05 -2.84 -10.13
CA PHE A 51 -5.05 -2.14 -9.32
C PHE A 51 -3.65 -2.29 -9.91
N GLN A 52 -2.88 -1.20 -9.88
CA GLN A 52 -1.47 -1.19 -10.23
C GLN A 52 -0.57 -1.59 -9.05
N PRO A 53 0.57 -2.24 -9.30
CA PRO A 53 1.52 -2.58 -8.24
C PRO A 53 2.03 -1.37 -7.47
N ILE A 54 2.28 -1.56 -6.17
CA ILE A 54 2.83 -0.49 -5.31
C ILE A 54 4.26 -0.14 -5.75
N PRO A 55 4.57 1.15 -6.01
CA PRO A 55 5.93 1.59 -6.31
C PRO A 55 6.90 1.28 -5.17
N LYS A 56 8.14 0.91 -5.49
CA LYS A 56 9.15 0.47 -4.49
C LYS A 56 9.37 1.48 -3.35
N VAL A 57 9.33 2.78 -3.65
CA VAL A 57 9.47 3.85 -2.63
C VAL A 57 8.32 3.81 -1.63
N VAL A 58 7.09 3.69 -2.12
CA VAL A 58 5.89 3.62 -1.27
C VAL A 58 5.89 2.33 -0.46
N LEU A 59 6.23 1.19 -1.07
CA LEU A 59 6.35 -0.10 -0.37
C LEU A 59 7.32 -0.03 0.81
N ARG A 60 8.50 0.56 0.61
CA ARG A 60 9.49 0.75 1.69
C ARG A 60 8.94 1.63 2.81
N ALA A 61 8.24 2.71 2.48
CA ALA A 61 7.61 3.58 3.48
C ALA A 61 6.52 2.83 4.26
N SER A 62 5.63 2.11 3.58
CA SER A 62 4.56 1.31 4.21
C SER A 62 5.10 0.22 5.14
N LEU A 63 6.19 -0.46 4.76
CA LEU A 63 6.84 -1.45 5.61
C LEU A 63 7.44 -0.82 6.88
N LYS A 64 8.03 0.38 6.77
CA LYS A 64 8.50 1.13 7.95
C LYS A 64 7.34 1.51 8.87
N THR A 65 6.23 1.99 8.33
CA THR A 65 5.03 2.33 9.12
C THR A 65 4.43 1.11 9.83
N THR A 66 4.44 -0.06 9.17
CA THR A 66 3.96 -1.33 9.76
C THR A 66 4.74 -1.72 11.02
N ALA A 67 6.01 -1.31 11.14
CA ALA A 67 6.81 -1.59 12.33
C ALA A 67 6.30 -0.86 13.59
N LEU A 68 5.54 0.23 13.44
CA LEU A 68 5.01 1.04 14.54
C LEU A 68 3.85 0.38 15.32
N ILE A 69 3.25 -0.67 14.75
CA ILE A 69 2.18 -1.44 15.41
C ILE A 69 2.79 -2.17 16.62
N HIS A 70 2.14 -2.14 17.78
CA HIS A 70 2.58 -2.85 18.99
C HIS A 70 1.37 -3.30 19.82
N SER A 71 1.62 -4.15 20.81
CA SER A 71 0.62 -4.58 21.81
C SER A 71 0.59 -3.62 22.98
#